data_AF-A0A1B6KKY4-F1
#
_entry.id   AF-A0A1B6KKY4-F1
#
_cell.length_a   1.000
_cell.length_b   1.000
_cell.length_c   1.000
_cell.angle_alpha   90.00
_cell.angle_beta   90.00
_cell.angle_gamma   90.00
#
_symmetry.space_group_name_H-M   'P 1'
#
loop_
_entity.id
_entity.type
_entity.pdbx_description
1 polymer ?
#
loop_
_entity_poly.entity_id
_entity_poly.type
_entity_poly.pdbx_seq_one_letter_code
_entity_poly.pdbx_strand_id
1 'polypeptide(L)'
;STLEAKRVLIEKKIHVWLRAVSPMNENYYSYAVAFVSRRYDGAPYAYNITVDTLGLHNPSGYLVTDLFSDSYEGELMLPNSLLKVRVKPSGVVFLLMEAVLGSKEPHVLTS
;
A
#
# COMPACT_ATOMS: atom_id res chain seq x y z
N SER A 1 -0.66 -15.38 -14.15
CA SER A 1 0.03 -14.34 -13.36
C SER A 1 0.47 -13.24 -14.29
N THR A 2 -0.33 -12.19 -14.47
CA THR A 2 0.12 -11.02 -15.24
C THR A 2 1.00 -10.15 -14.33
N LEU A 3 2.30 -10.10 -14.63
CA LEU A 3 3.35 -9.31 -13.96
C LEU A 3 3.19 -7.78 -14.14
N GLU A 4 2.04 -7.33 -14.64
CA GLU A 4 1.78 -5.97 -15.06
C GLU A 4 1.10 -5.16 -13.96
N ALA A 5 1.43 -3.87 -13.88
CA ALA A 5 0.82 -2.96 -12.93
C ALA A 5 -0.65 -2.70 -13.30
N LYS A 6 -1.55 -2.81 -12.32
CA LYS A 6 -2.96 -2.48 -12.46
C LYS A 6 -3.22 -1.10 -11.89
N ARG A 7 -3.87 -0.22 -12.67
CA ARG A 7 -4.46 1.00 -12.14
C ARG A 7 -5.72 0.64 -11.38
N VAL A 8 -5.73 0.89 -10.08
CA VAL A 8 -6.85 0.49 -9.21
C VAL A 8 -7.84 1.63 -9.01
N LEU A 9 -7.37 2.88 -8.95
CA LEU A 9 -8.20 4.04 -8.64
C LEU A 9 -7.76 5.28 -9.42
N ILE A 10 -8.73 6.12 -9.74
CA ILE A 10 -8.54 7.46 -10.29
C ILE A 10 -9.46 8.40 -9.53
N GLU A 11 -8.89 9.30 -8.75
CA GLU A 11 -9.67 10.23 -7.95
C GLU A 11 -8.93 11.55 -7.79
N LYS A 12 -9.62 12.69 -7.91
CA LYS A 12 -9.03 14.04 -7.73
C LYS A 12 -7.74 14.29 -8.52
N LYS A 13 -7.63 13.68 -9.72
CA LYS A 13 -6.43 13.68 -10.59
C LYS A 13 -5.20 12.97 -9.99
N ILE A 14 -5.40 12.10 -9.01
CA ILE A 14 -4.39 11.15 -8.52
C ILE A 14 -4.71 9.78 -9.12
N HIS A 15 -3.73 9.16 -9.75
CA HIS A 15 -3.83 7.79 -10.26
C HIS A 15 -3.11 6.86 -9.30
N VAL A 16 -3.81 5.83 -8.82
CA VAL A 16 -3.23 4.82 -7.93
C VAL A 16 -2.96 3.55 -8.73
N TRP A 17 -1.72 3.08 -8.67
CA TRP A 17 -1.27 1.87 -9.36
C TRP A 17 -0.72 0.86 -8.36
N LEU A 18 -1.05 -0.42 -8.57
CA LEU A 18 -0.53 -1.53 -7.79
C LEU A 18 0.18 -2.52 -8.71
N ARG A 19 1.29 -3.07 -8.22
CA ARG A 19 1.98 -4.21 -8.84
C ARG A 19 2.40 -5.18 -7.75
N ALA A 20 2.06 -6.45 -7.90
CA ALA A 20 2.55 -7.49 -6.99
C ALA A 20 4.08 -7.62 -7.11
N VAL A 21 4.76 -7.76 -5.98
CA VAL A 21 6.21 -7.93 -5.88
C VAL A 21 6.56 -9.06 -4.90
N SER A 22 7.78 -9.58 -5.00
CA SER A 22 8.34 -10.54 -4.04
C SER A 22 8.97 -9.82 -2.84
N PRO A 23 8.99 -10.44 -1.65
CA PRO A 23 8.46 -11.77 -1.34
C PRO A 23 6.93 -11.79 -1.20
N MET A 24 6.34 -12.97 -1.37
CA MET A 24 4.97 -13.26 -0.95
C MET A 24 5.05 -13.98 0.40
N ASN A 25 4.17 -13.65 1.35
CA ASN A 25 4.08 -14.35 2.62
C ASN A 25 2.75 -15.12 2.67
N GLU A 26 2.85 -16.44 2.79
CA GLU A 26 1.74 -17.38 2.65
C GLU A 26 0.96 -17.16 1.34
N ASN A 27 -0.28 -16.68 1.43
CA ASN A 27 -1.16 -16.41 0.29
C ASN A 27 -1.28 -14.91 -0.02
N TYR A 28 -0.49 -14.05 0.63
CA TYR A 28 -0.56 -12.60 0.49
C TYR A 28 0.68 -12.04 -0.19
N TYR A 29 0.48 -11.45 -1.37
CA TYR A 29 1.55 -10.75 -2.10
C TYR A 29 1.98 -9.50 -1.37
N SER A 30 3.27 -9.16 -1.49
CA SER A 30 3.73 -7.79 -1.28
C SER A 30 3.39 -6.95 -2.51
N TYR A 31 3.30 -5.63 -2.35
CA TYR A 31 2.92 -4.74 -3.44
C TYR A 31 3.83 -3.51 -3.53
N ALA A 32 4.19 -3.13 -4.74
CA ALA A 32 4.60 -1.76 -5.06
C ALA A 32 3.36 -0.93 -5.38
N VAL A 33 3.20 0.21 -4.69
CA VAL A 33 2.05 1.10 -4.82
C VAL A 33 2.52 2.48 -5.24
N ALA A 34 1.96 3.03 -6.33
CA ALA A 34 2.27 4.37 -6.81
C ALA A 34 1.05 5.30 -6.73
N PHE A 35 1.22 6.46 -6.08
CA PHE A 35 0.28 7.57 -6.13
C PHE A 35 0.83 8.64 -7.07
N VAL A 36 0.30 8.70 -8.30
CA VAL A 36 0.81 9.59 -9.35
C VAL A 36 -0.11 10.80 -9.51
N SER A 37 0.43 12.00 -9.30
CA SER A 37 -0.32 13.24 -9.48
C SER A 37 -0.36 13.67 -10.94
N ARG A 38 -1.57 13.91 -11.44
CA ARG A 38 -1.86 14.60 -12.72
C ARG A 38 -2.31 16.04 -12.49
N ARG A 39 -2.07 16.58 -11.29
CA ARG A 39 -2.38 17.96 -10.91
C ARG A 39 -1.24 18.89 -11.31
N TYR A 40 -1.58 20.15 -11.57
CA TYR A 40 -0.66 21.22 -11.98
C TYR A 40 -0.83 22.49 -11.13
N ASP A 41 -1.68 22.45 -10.10
CA ASP A 41 -2.13 23.61 -9.32
C ASP A 41 -1.20 23.98 -8.14
N GLY A 42 0.09 23.64 -8.24
CA GLY A 42 1.16 24.09 -7.33
C GLY A 42 1.14 23.53 -5.89
N ALA A 43 -0.02 23.15 -5.36
CA ALA A 43 -0.17 22.70 -3.97
C ALA A 43 -0.10 21.16 -3.81
N PRO A 44 0.65 20.64 -2.81
CA PRO A 44 0.59 19.22 -2.45
C PRO A 44 -0.82 18.80 -2.02
N TYR A 45 -1.27 17.64 -2.49
CA TYR A 45 -2.58 17.08 -2.17
C TYR A 45 -2.46 15.99 -1.10
N ALA A 46 -3.29 16.08 -0.05
CA ALA A 46 -3.42 15.01 0.94
C ALA A 46 -4.44 13.98 0.46
N TYR A 47 -3.98 12.75 0.20
CA TYR A 47 -4.78 11.61 -0.22
C TYR A 47 -4.86 10.62 0.93
N ASN A 48 -6.08 10.28 1.36
CA ASN A 48 -6.31 9.34 2.45
C ASN A 48 -7.09 8.14 1.90
N ILE A 49 -6.62 6.93 2.18
CA ILE A 49 -7.25 5.69 1.73
C ILE A 49 -6.98 4.57 2.72
N THR A 50 -7.94 3.65 2.90
CA THR A 50 -7.65 2.46 3.71
C THR A 50 -6.85 1.45 2.90
N VAL A 51 -6.00 0.67 3.58
CA VAL A 51 -5.23 -0.41 2.93
C VAL A 51 -6.16 -1.41 2.22
N ASP A 52 -7.31 -1.72 2.84
CA ASP A 52 -8.35 -2.58 2.25
C ASP A 52 -8.93 -2.03 0.93
N THR A 53 -9.15 -0.71 0.84
CA THR A 53 -9.69 -0.07 -0.39
C THR A 53 -8.70 -0.17 -1.56
N LEU A 54 -7.40 -0.33 -1.29
CA LEU A 54 -6.40 -0.61 -2.32
C LEU A 54 -6.47 -2.06 -2.84
N GLY A 55 -7.20 -2.94 -2.18
CA GLY A 55 -7.26 -4.38 -2.46
C GLY A 55 -6.22 -5.20 -1.69
N LEU A 56 -5.67 -4.64 -0.60
CA LEU A 56 -4.68 -5.30 0.25
C LEU A 56 -5.36 -5.84 1.51
N HIS A 57 -5.55 -7.15 1.56
CA HIS A 57 -6.43 -7.81 2.54
C HIS A 57 -5.71 -8.75 3.52
N ASN A 58 -4.38 -8.70 3.61
CA ASN A 58 -3.65 -9.51 4.60
C ASN A 58 -4.12 -9.17 6.03
N PRO A 59 -4.73 -10.12 6.78
CA PRO A 59 -5.19 -9.86 8.15
C PRO A 59 -4.05 -9.53 9.09
N SER A 60 -2.83 -9.99 8.80
CA SER A 60 -1.62 -9.64 9.57
C SER A 60 -0.99 -8.31 9.15
N GLY A 61 -1.54 -7.67 8.12
CA GLY A 61 -1.14 -6.35 7.66
C GLY A 61 0.08 -6.34 6.74
N TYR A 62 0.61 -5.14 6.55
CA TYR A 62 1.73 -4.83 5.68
C TYR A 62 2.70 -3.88 6.40
N LEU A 63 4.01 -4.11 6.26
CA LEU A 63 5.01 -3.10 6.59
C LEU A 63 5.13 -2.14 5.42
N VAL A 64 4.92 -0.85 5.70
CA VAL A 64 4.89 0.19 4.68
C VAL A 64 6.19 0.98 4.72
N THR A 65 6.84 1.09 3.56
CA THR A 65 8.06 1.88 3.37
C THR A 65 7.88 2.79 2.18
N ASP A 66 8.13 4.09 2.36
CA ASP A 66 8.25 5.01 1.22
C ASP A 66 9.67 4.88 0.63
N LEU A 67 9.73 4.60 -0.68
CA LEU A 67 10.97 4.29 -1.37
C LEU A 67 11.81 5.54 -1.71
N PHE A 68 11.24 6.73 -1.57
CA PHE A 68 11.89 8.00 -1.91
C PHE A 68 11.88 9.04 -0.79
N SER A 69 11.24 8.75 0.35
CA SER A 69 11.20 9.65 1.49
C SER A 69 11.08 8.89 2.81
N ASP A 70 11.30 9.59 3.91
CA ASP A 70 11.21 9.03 5.27
C ASP A 70 9.79 9.14 5.84
N SER A 71 8.77 9.28 4.98
CA SER A 71 7.37 9.42 5.42
C SER A 71 6.83 8.12 6.02
N TYR A 72 7.39 6.99 5.62
CA TYR A 72 7.08 5.65 6.12
C TYR A 72 8.35 4.80 6.14
N GLU A 73 8.67 4.21 7.28
CA GLU A 73 9.87 3.38 7.48
C GLU A 73 9.47 2.06 8.19
N GLY A 74 8.87 1.13 7.45
CA GLY A 74 8.43 -0.16 7.99
C GLY A 74 7.26 -0.06 8.96
N GLU A 75 6.37 0.92 8.80
CA GLU A 75 5.19 1.07 9.66
C GLU A 75 4.17 -0.05 9.38
N LEU A 76 3.69 -0.72 10.43
CA LEU A 76 2.66 -1.76 10.29
C LEU A 76 1.28 -1.14 10.03
N MET A 77 0.66 -1.50 8.92
CA MET A 77 -0.71 -1.13 8.58
C MET A 77 -1.60 -2.35 8.37
N LEU A 78 -2.70 -2.41 9.13
CA LEU A 78 -3.77 -3.39 8.98
C LEU A 78 -4.71 -2.98 7.83
N PRO A 79 -5.57 -3.89 7.32
CA PRO A 79 -6.51 -3.55 6.25
C PRO A 79 -7.38 -2.32 6.54
N ASN A 80 -7.81 -2.12 7.79
CA ASN A 80 -8.60 -0.96 8.22
C ASN A 80 -7.76 0.29 8.53
N SER A 81 -6.43 0.22 8.53
CA SER A 81 -5.56 1.37 8.73
C SER A 81 -5.72 2.39 7.62
N LEU A 82 -5.69 3.67 7.98
CA LEU A 82 -5.74 4.79 7.04
C LEU A 82 -4.34 5.18 6.59
N LEU A 83 -4.01 4.86 5.34
CA LEU A 83 -2.80 5.31 4.67
C LEU A 83 -2.96 6.78 4.24
N LYS A 84 -2.03 7.62 4.68
CA LYS A 84 -2.05 9.08 4.44
C LYS A 84 -0.87 9.47 3.57
N VAL A 85 -1.15 9.93 2.36
CA VAL A 85 -0.12 10.25 1.38
C VAL A 85 -0.21 11.72 0.99
N ARG A 86 0.92 12.43 0.95
CA ARG A 86 0.98 13.82 0.46
C ARG A 86 1.67 13.85 -0.90
N VAL A 87 0.89 13.93 -1.98
CA VAL A 87 1.41 13.90 -3.36
C VAL A 87 1.61 15.32 -3.89
N LYS A 88 2.84 15.67 -4.29
CA LYS A 88 3.14 16.96 -4.94
C LYS A 88 2.57 17.01 -6.37
N PRO A 89 2.26 18.19 -6.95
CA PRO A 89 1.90 18.32 -8.36
C PRO A 89 2.94 17.69 -9.28
N SER A 90 2.50 16.97 -10.33
CA SER A 90 3.35 16.17 -11.23
C SER A 90 4.30 15.16 -10.54
N GLY A 91 4.15 14.95 -9.23
CA GLY A 91 4.98 14.07 -8.43
C GLY A 91 4.41 12.67 -8.29
N VAL A 92 5.21 11.81 -7.67
CA VAL A 92 4.85 10.45 -7.29
C VAL A 92 5.20 10.22 -5.83
N VAL A 93 4.34 9.50 -5.11
CA VAL A 93 4.72 8.78 -3.90
C VAL A 93 4.73 7.30 -4.23
N PHE A 94 5.82 6.61 -3.87
CA PHE A 94 6.05 5.23 -4.25
C PHE A 94 6.34 4.40 -3.00
N LEU A 95 5.40 3.53 -2.66
CA LEU A 95 5.44 2.74 -1.43
C LEU A 95 5.70 1.27 -1.76
N LEU A 96 6.50 0.64 -0.92
CA LEU A 96 6.56 -0.82 -0.80
C LEU A 96 5.66 -1.23 0.38
N MET A 97 4.74 -2.15 0.11
CA MET A 97 3.83 -2.76 1.08
C MET A 97 4.26 -4.22 1.23
N GLU A 98 5.12 -4.52 2.20
CA GLU A 98 5.61 -5.88 2.44
C GLU A 98 4.60 -6.65 3.27
N ALA A 99 4.07 -7.76 2.73
CA ALA A 99 3.11 -8.57 3.46
C ALA A 99 3.74 -9.10 4.75
N VAL A 100 3.05 -8.98 5.88
CA VAL A 100 3.51 -9.57 7.14
C VAL A 100 3.14 -11.04 7.19
N LEU A 101 4.07 -11.89 7.62
CA LEU A 101 3.78 -13.30 7.89
C LEU A 101 2.80 -13.41 9.06
N GLY A 102 1.69 -14.10 8.85
CA GLY A 102 0.75 -14.35 9.93
C GLY A 102 1.39 -15.15 11.05
N SER A 103 1.32 -14.65 12.28
CA SER A 103 1.44 -15.52 13.43
C SER A 103 0.27 -16.50 13.35
N LYS A 104 0.54 -17.79 13.14
CA LYS A 104 -0.44 -18.82 13.43
C LYS A 104 -0.96 -18.52 14.83
N GLU A 105 -2.27 -18.26 14.98
CA GLU A 105 -2.87 -18.35 16.31
C GLU A 105 -2.41 -19.69 16.90
N PRO A 106 -1.89 -19.73 18.15
CA PRO A 106 -1.61 -20.99 18.77
C PRO A 106 -2.92 -21.77 18.73
N HIS A 107 -2.91 -22.93 18.08
CA HIS A 107 -4.01 -23.88 18.20
C HIS A 107 -4.28 -24.02 19.69
N VAL A 108 -5.40 -23.46 20.14
CA VAL A 108 -5.91 -23.71 21.47
C VAL A 108 -6.21 -25.20 21.46
N LEU A 109 -5.28 -25.97 22.02
CA LEU A 109 -5.53 -27.34 22.42
C LEU A 109 -6.60 -27.23 23.50
N THR A 110 -7.87 -27.30 23.11
CA THR A 110 -8.94 -27.64 24.04
C THR A 110 -8.65 -29.07 24.50
N SER A 111 -8.23 -29.15 25.76
CA SER A 111 -8.18 -30.35 26.62
C SER A 111 -9.50 -31.10 26.63
#